data_AF-B4P3M3-F1
#
_entry.id   AF-B4P3M3-F1
#
_cell.length_a   1.000
_cell.length_b   1.000
_cell.length_c   1.000
_cell.angle_alpha   90.00
_cell.angle_beta   90.00
_cell.angle_gamma   90.00
#
_symmetry.space_group_name_H-M   'P 1'
#
loop_
_entity.id
_entity.type
_entity.pdbx_description
1 polymer ?
#
loop_
_entity_poly.entity_id
_entity_poly.type
_entity_poly.pdbx_seq_one_letter_code
_entity_poly.pdbx_strand_id
1 'polypeptide(L)'
;MSQPNRIHRIRQVLAHFTIRATLYGSWVLGLFPFTFDSRTRRLYRSKWLLAYGLVLNLSLLVLSVLPSTDDHNSVKVEVFERNPLVKQVEELVEVIGVITTLVTHLRTFSRSSELAEILNELLVLEKRHFSKLILSECDQFNRYVIEKGLVVILEIGSSLLIYFGIPDSKIVIHEAVCIYIVQLEVLMVVMHFHLAVIYIYRYVWIINGQLLDMASRLRRGDSVDPDRVQLLLGLYSRLLDLNARLAAIYDIQVTFFMATLFSANIILGHVLVICWINIKRFSLVIMILLFPQALIVNFWDLWLGIAFCELAESTGKRTSMILKLFNDMENMDQEMERRVTEFTCFCSHRSLKICHLGLFDINYEVGFRMIITNILYVVFLVQFDYMNLKFKTDV
;
A
#
# COMPACT_ATOMS: atom_id res chain seq x y z
N MET A 1 -6.94 16.93 -33.00
CA MET A 1 -6.30 15.78 -32.31
C MET A 1 -5.12 16.24 -31.42
N SER A 2 -5.37 17.04 -30.36
CA SER A 2 -4.32 17.55 -29.44
C SER A 2 -4.55 17.19 -27.96
N GLN A 3 -5.51 16.33 -27.64
CA GLN A 3 -5.88 15.95 -26.27
C GLN A 3 -4.94 14.96 -25.53
N PRO A 4 -4.19 14.03 -26.15
CA PRO A 4 -3.44 13.03 -25.36
C PRO A 4 -2.32 13.65 -24.51
N ASN A 5 -1.65 14.69 -25.04
CA ASN A 5 -0.58 15.38 -24.31
C ASN A 5 -1.06 16.14 -23.07
N ARG A 6 -2.33 16.60 -23.04
CA ARG A 6 -2.88 17.36 -21.90
C ARG A 6 -3.22 16.45 -20.73
N ILE A 7 -3.86 15.30 -20.99
CA ILE A 7 -4.21 14.32 -19.96
C ILE A 7 -2.93 13.74 -19.33
N HIS A 8 -1.92 13.45 -20.16
CA HIS A 8 -0.64 12.93 -19.69
C HIS A 8 0.07 13.93 -18.77
N ARG A 9 0.11 15.21 -19.14
CA ARG A 9 0.71 16.27 -18.32
C ARG A 9 -0.04 16.45 -16.99
N ILE A 10 -1.38 16.41 -17.00
CA ILE A 10 -2.18 16.53 -15.77
C ILE A 10 -1.87 15.36 -14.81
N ARG A 11 -1.81 14.13 -15.32
CA ARG A 11 -1.47 12.94 -14.51
C ARG A 11 -0.08 13.08 -13.89
N GLN A 12 0.91 13.51 -14.66
CA GLN A 12 2.27 13.69 -14.15
C GLN A 12 2.32 14.76 -13.04
N VAL A 13 1.62 15.88 -13.21
CA VAL A 13 1.52 16.93 -12.19
C VAL A 13 0.84 16.42 -10.92
N LEU A 14 -0.26 15.67 -11.05
CA LEU A 14 -0.96 15.07 -9.91
C LEU A 14 -0.11 14.04 -9.18
N ALA A 15 0.56 13.12 -9.90
CA ALA A 15 1.44 12.14 -9.29
C ALA A 15 2.59 12.82 -8.52
N HIS A 16 3.19 13.87 -9.11
CA HIS A 16 4.25 14.63 -8.45
C HIS A 16 3.76 15.40 -7.23
N PHE A 17 2.54 15.96 -7.30
CA PHE A 17 1.88 16.57 -6.16
C PHE A 17 1.64 15.54 -5.05
N THR A 18 1.09 14.37 -5.36
CA THR A 18 0.85 13.29 -4.39
C THR A 18 2.15 12.83 -3.71
N ILE A 19 3.24 12.66 -4.46
CA ILE A 19 4.55 12.29 -3.89
C ILE A 19 5.06 13.38 -2.94
N ARG A 20 4.95 14.66 -3.34
CA ARG A 20 5.35 15.79 -2.47
C ARG A 20 4.49 15.88 -1.21
N ALA A 21 3.17 15.78 -1.36
CA ALA A 21 2.23 15.79 -0.25
C ALA A 21 2.52 14.63 0.72
N THR A 22 2.84 13.44 0.19
CA THR A 22 3.25 12.28 0.98
C THR A 22 4.52 12.56 1.77
N LEU A 23 5.56 13.11 1.12
CA LEU A 23 6.82 13.44 1.79
C LEU A 23 6.64 14.50 2.89
N TYR A 24 5.99 15.61 2.57
CA TYR A 24 5.78 16.71 3.54
C TYR A 24 4.84 16.29 4.66
N GLY A 25 3.78 15.55 4.36
CA GLY A 25 2.88 14.97 5.35
C GLY A 25 3.64 14.09 6.34
N SER A 26 4.50 13.20 5.86
CA SER A 26 5.32 12.36 6.74
C SER A 26 6.39 13.11 7.53
N TRP A 27 6.86 14.26 7.06
CA TRP A 27 7.71 15.14 7.87
C TRP A 27 6.92 15.80 9.01
N VAL A 28 5.73 16.31 8.72
CA VAL A 28 4.85 16.93 9.72
C VAL A 28 4.46 15.91 10.79
N LEU A 29 4.11 14.69 10.38
CA LEU A 29 3.76 13.57 11.27
C LEU A 29 4.99 12.89 11.91
N GLY A 30 6.21 13.37 11.66
CA GLY A 30 7.42 12.80 12.26
C GLY A 30 7.72 11.34 11.87
N LEU A 31 7.11 10.81 10.81
CA LEU A 31 7.28 9.44 10.31
C LEU A 31 8.56 9.28 9.47
N PHE A 32 9.03 10.36 8.86
CA PHE A 32 10.17 10.34 7.95
C PHE A 32 11.35 11.11 8.57
N PRO A 33 12.18 10.48 9.41
CA PRO A 33 13.25 11.16 10.17
C PRO A 33 14.49 11.45 9.32
N PHE A 34 14.30 11.82 8.05
CA PHE A 34 15.36 12.02 7.08
C PHE A 34 15.39 13.46 6.57
N THR A 35 16.60 14.02 6.54
CA THR A 35 16.91 15.29 5.88
C THR A 35 17.62 15.02 4.57
N PHE A 36 17.22 15.71 3.51
CA PHE A 36 17.88 15.60 2.21
C PHE A 36 19.00 16.64 2.11
N ASP A 37 20.24 16.18 1.92
CA ASP A 37 21.36 17.06 1.60
C ASP A 37 21.44 17.24 0.08
N SER A 38 21.19 18.46 -0.39
CA SER A 38 21.21 18.80 -1.81
C SER A 38 22.62 18.73 -2.42
N ARG A 39 23.68 18.87 -1.60
CA ARG A 39 25.07 18.85 -2.06
C ARG A 39 25.52 17.43 -2.38
N THR A 40 25.32 16.51 -1.44
CA THR A 40 25.67 15.09 -1.62
C THR A 40 24.57 14.29 -2.34
N ARG A 41 23.36 14.86 -2.44
CA ARG A 41 22.13 14.21 -2.93
C ARG A 41 21.83 12.91 -2.19
N ARG A 42 22.01 12.92 -0.88
CA ARG A 42 21.77 11.79 0.02
C ARG A 42 20.83 12.18 1.16
N LEU A 43 20.06 11.20 1.62
CA LEU A 43 19.25 11.24 2.81
C LEU A 43 20.12 10.92 4.02
N TYR A 44 20.04 11.78 5.03
CA TYR A 44 20.67 11.59 6.33
C TYR A 44 19.62 11.47 7.42
N ARG A 45 19.86 10.58 8.37
CA ARG A 45 18.99 10.45 9.54
C ARG A 45 19.22 11.63 10.49
N SER A 46 18.17 12.40 10.75
CA SER A 46 18.21 13.50 11.71
C SER A 46 17.81 13.01 13.10
N LYS A 47 18.69 13.19 14.09
CA LYS A 47 18.39 12.87 15.50
C LYS A 47 17.22 13.71 16.03
N TRP A 48 17.12 14.96 15.60
CA TRP A 48 16.05 15.87 16.01
C TRP A 48 14.69 15.44 15.47
N LEU A 49 14.61 15.08 14.17
CA LEU A 49 13.36 14.58 13.60
C LEU A 49 12.94 13.25 14.20
N LEU A 50 13.91 12.40 14.57
CA LEU A 50 13.63 11.14 15.24
C LEU A 50 13.08 11.37 16.65
N ALA A 51 13.69 12.26 17.44
CA ALA A 51 13.18 12.62 18.77
C ALA A 51 11.79 13.27 18.68
N TYR A 52 11.60 14.20 17.74
CA TYR A 52 10.31 14.84 17.46
C TYR A 52 9.23 13.81 17.13
N GLY A 53 9.48 12.93 16.14
CA GLY A 53 8.53 11.91 15.73
C GLY A 53 8.20 10.93 16.85
N LEU A 54 9.19 10.54 17.66
CA LEU A 54 8.96 9.64 18.79
C LEU A 54 8.07 10.29 19.86
N VAL A 55 8.35 11.54 20.22
CA VAL A 55 7.54 12.29 21.20
C VAL A 55 6.12 12.52 20.68
N LEU A 56 5.98 12.93 19.41
CA LEU A 56 4.69 13.18 18.79
C LEU A 56 3.84 11.91 18.76
N ASN A 57 4.35 10.82 18.16
CA ASN A 57 3.60 9.59 17.98
C ASN A 57 3.27 8.92 19.32
N LEU A 58 4.18 8.98 20.30
CA LEU A 58 3.89 8.46 21.65
C LEU A 58 2.80 9.29 22.34
N SER A 59 2.85 10.62 22.19
CA SER A 59 1.82 11.50 22.77
C SER A 59 0.47 11.26 22.13
N LEU A 60 0.40 11.13 20.80
CA LEU A 60 -0.82 10.82 20.07
C LEU A 60 -1.39 9.46 20.46
N LEU A 61 -0.54 8.44 20.60
CA LEU A 61 -0.96 7.09 21.00
C LEU A 61 -1.50 7.07 22.44
N VAL A 62 -0.84 7.78 23.37
CA VAL A 62 -1.35 7.93 24.73
C VAL A 62 -2.68 8.68 24.73
N LEU A 63 -2.79 9.78 24.00
CA LEU A 63 -4.04 10.55 23.88
C LEU A 63 -5.18 9.75 23.25
N SER A 64 -4.89 8.83 22.31
CA SER A 64 -5.89 7.97 21.68
C SER A 64 -6.34 6.78 22.54
N VAL A 65 -5.56 6.39 23.55
CA VAL A 65 -5.85 5.23 24.43
C VAL A 65 -6.30 5.66 25.83
N LEU A 66 -6.08 6.93 26.19
CA LEU A 66 -6.59 7.48 27.44
C LEU A 66 -8.11 7.27 27.49
N PRO A 67 -8.65 6.72 28.60
CA PRO A 67 -10.07 6.46 28.72
C PRO A 67 -10.82 7.78 28.59
N SER A 68 -11.52 7.95 27.48
CA SER A 68 -12.41 9.06 27.27
C SER A 68 -13.70 8.82 28.05
N THR A 69 -14.32 9.93 28.43
CA THR A 69 -15.70 10.03 28.88
C THR A 69 -16.65 9.73 27.71
N ASP A 70 -16.52 8.54 27.12
CA ASP A 70 -17.30 8.08 25.96
C ASP A 70 -18.70 7.68 26.43
N ASP A 71 -19.44 8.69 26.87
CA ASP A 71 -20.82 8.58 27.28
C ASP A 71 -21.69 8.91 26.05
N HIS A 72 -21.94 7.85 25.28
CA HIS A 72 -23.07 7.63 24.36
C HIS A 72 -22.92 8.06 22.89
N ASN A 73 -22.60 7.08 22.04
CA ASN A 73 -23.11 6.99 20.67
C ASN A 73 -24.40 6.15 20.70
N SER A 74 -25.58 6.74 20.44
CA SER A 74 -26.87 6.03 20.53
C SER A 74 -26.93 4.77 19.65
N VAL A 75 -26.37 4.83 18.45
CA VAL A 75 -26.24 3.67 17.53
C VAL A 75 -25.22 2.65 18.05
N LYS A 76 -24.12 3.10 18.65
CA LYS A 76 -23.12 2.20 19.25
C LYS A 76 -23.77 1.45 20.42
N VAL A 77 -24.39 2.17 21.35
CA VAL A 77 -25.10 1.59 22.49
C VAL A 77 -26.20 0.61 22.00
N GLU A 78 -27.01 1.00 21.01
CA GLU A 78 -28.13 0.18 20.55
C GLU A 78 -27.71 -1.09 19.79
N VAL A 79 -26.62 -1.05 19.03
CA VAL A 79 -26.09 -2.22 18.28
C VAL A 79 -25.19 -3.08 19.17
N PHE A 80 -24.30 -2.49 19.96
CA PHE A 80 -23.29 -3.21 20.74
C PHE A 80 -23.78 -3.72 22.10
N GLU A 81 -24.77 -3.07 22.75
CA GLU A 81 -25.39 -3.65 23.95
C GLU A 81 -26.35 -4.79 23.61
N ARG A 82 -27.07 -4.70 22.47
CA ARG A 82 -28.01 -5.75 22.05
C ARG A 82 -27.32 -6.93 21.37
N ASN A 83 -26.08 -6.76 20.92
CA ASN A 83 -25.32 -7.80 20.22
C ASN A 83 -23.92 -8.03 20.83
N PRO A 84 -23.78 -9.00 21.76
CA PRO A 84 -22.51 -9.24 22.44
C PRO A 84 -21.41 -9.73 21.49
N LEU A 85 -21.78 -10.35 20.37
CA LEU A 85 -20.82 -10.84 19.37
C LEU A 85 -20.21 -9.67 18.59
N VAL A 86 -20.98 -8.67 18.21
CA VAL A 86 -20.45 -7.47 17.53
C VAL A 86 -19.50 -6.72 18.45
N LYS A 87 -19.82 -6.62 19.75
CA LYS A 87 -18.95 -5.99 20.76
C LYS A 87 -17.61 -6.71 20.91
N GLN A 88 -17.62 -8.04 21.03
CA GLN A 88 -16.38 -8.83 21.12
C GLN A 88 -15.49 -8.69 19.87
N VAL A 89 -16.10 -8.63 18.69
CA VAL A 89 -15.35 -8.47 17.44
C VAL A 89 -14.78 -7.05 17.31
N GLU A 90 -15.51 -6.01 17.73
CA GLU A 90 -14.99 -4.63 17.80
C GLU A 90 -13.81 -4.52 18.76
N GLU A 91 -13.94 -5.03 19.99
CA GLU A 91 -12.84 -5.04 20.96
C GLU A 91 -11.58 -5.73 20.40
N LEU A 92 -11.75 -6.84 19.67
CA LEU A 92 -10.64 -7.52 19.01
C LEU A 92 -9.98 -6.64 17.94
N VAL A 93 -10.77 -5.91 17.14
CA VAL A 93 -10.23 -5.02 16.10
C VAL A 93 -9.55 -3.79 16.68
N GLU A 94 -10.08 -3.23 17.76
CA GLU A 94 -9.43 -2.14 18.50
C GLU A 94 -8.06 -2.61 19.03
N VAL A 95 -7.99 -3.80 19.64
CA VAL A 95 -6.73 -4.41 20.10
C VAL A 95 -5.75 -4.62 18.94
N ILE A 96 -6.21 -5.17 17.81
CA ILE A 96 -5.37 -5.34 16.61
C ILE A 96 -4.89 -3.98 16.10
N GLY A 97 -5.74 -2.95 16.08
CA GLY A 97 -5.40 -1.60 15.65
C GLY A 97 -4.33 -0.93 16.52
N VAL A 98 -4.46 -1.06 17.84
CA VAL A 98 -3.45 -0.55 18.79
C VAL A 98 -2.12 -1.27 18.62
N ILE A 99 -2.13 -2.61 18.52
CA ILE A 99 -0.92 -3.41 18.27
C ILE A 99 -0.29 -2.99 16.94
N THR A 100 -1.09 -2.85 15.88
CA THR A 100 -0.64 -2.44 14.55
C THR A 100 0.06 -1.09 14.60
N THR A 101 -0.53 -0.12 15.28
CA THR A 101 0.02 1.23 15.44
C THR A 101 1.35 1.21 16.20
N LEU A 102 1.39 0.54 17.36
CA LEU A 102 2.59 0.43 18.19
C LEU A 102 3.74 -0.25 17.44
N VAL A 103 3.46 -1.39 16.80
CA VAL A 103 4.43 -2.12 15.98
C VAL A 103 4.90 -1.24 14.82
N THR A 104 4.00 -0.51 14.18
CA THR A 104 4.31 0.39 13.07
C THR A 104 5.30 1.47 13.47
N HIS A 105 5.08 2.17 14.59
CA HIS A 105 6.01 3.19 15.04
C HIS A 105 7.37 2.60 15.47
N LEU A 106 7.37 1.54 16.29
CA LEU A 106 8.59 0.89 16.75
C LEU A 106 9.47 0.44 15.59
N ARG A 107 8.86 -0.16 14.56
CA ARG A 107 9.59 -0.65 13.39
C ARG A 107 10.12 0.50 12.54
N THR A 108 9.32 1.53 12.29
CA THR A 108 9.74 2.74 11.54
C THR A 108 10.98 3.37 12.16
N PHE A 109 11.02 3.51 13.49
CA PHE A 109 12.18 4.10 14.16
C PHE A 109 13.40 3.16 14.21
N SER A 110 13.21 1.89 14.56
CA SER A 110 14.30 0.92 14.69
C SER A 110 14.99 0.61 13.36
N ARG A 111 14.23 0.54 12.25
CA ARG A 111 14.74 0.22 10.91
C ARG A 111 15.04 1.45 10.05
N SER A 112 14.90 2.65 10.60
CA SER A 112 15.14 3.92 9.91
C SER A 112 16.52 4.02 9.25
N SER A 113 17.57 3.47 9.86
CA SER A 113 18.92 3.50 9.28
C SER A 113 19.02 2.65 8.02
N GLU A 114 18.49 1.42 8.08
CA GLU A 114 18.48 0.49 6.95
C GLU A 114 17.61 1.02 5.80
N LEU A 115 16.47 1.63 6.14
CA LEU A 115 15.59 2.28 5.17
C LEU A 115 16.32 3.45 4.46
N ALA A 116 17.08 4.26 5.19
CA ALA A 116 17.86 5.35 4.60
C ALA A 116 18.91 4.83 3.60
N GLU A 117 19.56 3.71 3.90
CA GLU A 117 20.52 3.09 2.99
C GLU A 117 19.86 2.64 1.69
N ILE A 118 18.72 1.94 1.78
CA ILE A 118 17.96 1.47 0.61
C ILE A 118 17.50 2.66 -0.24
N LEU A 119 16.92 3.69 0.37
CA LEU A 119 16.45 4.88 -0.34
C LEU A 119 17.60 5.65 -1.00
N ASN A 120 18.73 5.80 -0.30
CA ASN A 120 19.93 6.41 -0.88
C ASN A 120 20.44 5.64 -2.08
N GLU A 121 20.39 4.33 -2.02
CA GLU A 121 20.84 3.49 -3.11
C GLU A 121 19.91 3.59 -4.32
N LEU A 122 18.59 3.57 -4.11
CA LEU A 122 17.61 3.80 -5.18
C LEU A 122 17.84 5.18 -5.84
N LEU A 123 18.10 6.24 -5.07
CA LEU A 123 18.43 7.56 -5.58
C LEU A 123 19.71 7.57 -6.42
N VAL A 124 20.74 6.83 -5.99
CA VAL A 124 22.00 6.70 -6.74
C VAL A 124 21.79 5.93 -8.04
N LEU A 125 21.03 4.83 -8.02
CA LEU A 125 20.68 4.05 -9.21
C LEU A 125 19.89 4.90 -10.22
N GLU A 126 18.91 5.68 -9.74
CA GLU A 126 18.14 6.59 -10.59
C GLU A 126 19.03 7.60 -11.29
N LYS A 127 19.90 8.29 -10.53
CA LYS A 127 20.77 9.32 -11.07
C LYS A 127 21.83 8.76 -12.02
N ARG A 128 22.46 7.64 -11.69
CA ARG A 128 23.60 7.12 -12.46
C ARG A 128 23.16 6.36 -13.72
N HIS A 129 22.08 5.59 -13.61
CA HIS A 129 21.68 4.63 -14.63
C HIS A 129 20.30 4.95 -15.19
N PHE A 130 19.24 4.90 -14.37
CA PHE A 130 17.87 4.91 -14.91
C PHE A 130 17.49 6.22 -15.60
N SER A 131 17.94 7.38 -15.13
CA SER A 131 17.69 8.67 -15.79
C SER A 131 18.20 8.73 -17.23
N LYS A 132 19.22 7.93 -17.58
CA LYS A 132 19.80 7.83 -18.93
C LYS A 132 19.16 6.71 -19.77
N LEU A 133 18.48 5.77 -19.13
CA LEU A 133 17.89 4.58 -19.76
C LEU A 133 16.39 4.73 -20.03
N ILE A 134 15.77 5.88 -19.70
CA ILE A 134 14.35 6.12 -19.97
C ILE A 134 14.13 6.21 -21.49
N LEU A 135 13.35 5.27 -22.02
CA LEU A 135 12.89 5.28 -23.42
C LEU A 135 11.52 5.93 -23.58
N SER A 136 10.66 5.80 -22.58
CA SER A 136 9.30 6.33 -22.58
C SER A 136 8.80 6.58 -21.16
N GLU A 137 7.74 7.38 -21.03
CA GLU A 137 7.09 7.63 -19.74
C GLU A 137 6.29 6.38 -19.28
N CYS A 138 6.32 6.11 -17.98
CA CYS A 138 5.62 4.98 -17.38
C CYS A 138 4.23 5.42 -16.89
N ASP A 139 3.21 5.23 -17.70
CA ASP A 139 1.82 5.62 -17.37
C ASP A 139 1.27 4.92 -16.13
N GLN A 140 1.60 3.64 -15.97
CA GLN A 140 1.14 2.84 -14.82
C GLN A 140 1.70 3.38 -13.50
N PHE A 141 2.96 3.84 -13.48
CA PHE A 141 3.54 4.47 -12.30
C PHE A 141 2.71 5.67 -11.83
N ASN A 142 2.41 6.61 -12.73
CA ASN A 142 1.65 7.81 -12.39
C ASN A 142 0.24 7.46 -11.91
N ARG A 143 -0.41 6.50 -12.57
CA ARG A 143 -1.76 6.06 -12.23
C ARG A 143 -1.84 5.48 -10.81
N TYR A 144 -0.96 4.53 -10.48
CA TYR A 144 -0.97 3.86 -9.17
C TYR A 144 -0.65 4.83 -8.02
N VAL A 145 0.29 5.75 -8.23
CA VAL A 145 0.60 6.80 -7.25
C VAL A 145 -0.62 7.68 -6.96
N ILE A 146 -1.35 8.11 -8.00
CA ILE A 146 -2.57 8.91 -7.84
C ILE A 146 -3.67 8.11 -7.15
N GLU A 147 -3.92 6.87 -7.61
CA GLU A 147 -4.96 6.00 -7.05
C GLU A 147 -4.72 5.76 -5.56
N LYS A 148 -3.47 5.47 -5.14
CA LYS A 148 -3.17 5.25 -3.72
C LYS A 148 -3.31 6.52 -2.88
N GLY A 149 -2.84 7.66 -3.39
CA GLY A 149 -3.03 8.94 -2.71
C GLY A 149 -4.51 9.31 -2.55
N LEU A 150 -5.33 9.03 -3.56
CA LEU A 150 -6.77 9.22 -3.51
C LEU A 150 -7.42 8.31 -2.46
N VAL A 151 -7.05 7.03 -2.43
CA VAL A 151 -7.57 6.07 -1.46
C VAL A 151 -7.25 6.50 -0.02
N VAL A 152 -6.04 6.99 0.26
CA VAL A 152 -5.70 7.54 1.60
C VAL A 152 -6.63 8.69 2.00
N ILE A 153 -6.92 9.61 1.07
CA ILE A 153 -7.85 10.73 1.33
C ILE A 153 -9.28 10.21 1.53
N LEU A 154 -9.71 9.25 0.71
CA LEU A 154 -11.04 8.65 0.81
C LEU A 154 -11.21 7.87 2.12
N GLU A 155 -10.20 7.17 2.59
CA GLU A 155 -10.23 6.39 3.84
C GLU A 155 -10.47 7.31 5.04
N ILE A 156 -9.72 8.41 5.12
CA ILE A 156 -9.88 9.42 6.17
C ILE A 156 -11.23 10.12 6.04
N GLY A 157 -11.62 10.52 4.81
CA GLY A 157 -12.91 11.16 4.55
C GLY A 157 -14.09 10.26 4.89
N SER A 158 -13.99 8.97 4.58
CA SER A 158 -14.96 7.93 4.87
C SER A 158 -15.13 7.72 6.36
N SER A 159 -14.00 7.65 7.08
CA SER A 159 -14.00 7.47 8.53
C SER A 159 -14.58 8.69 9.26
N LEU A 160 -14.23 9.91 8.82
CA LEU A 160 -14.83 11.15 9.33
C LEU A 160 -16.33 11.22 9.04
N LEU A 161 -16.76 10.80 7.84
CA LEU A 161 -18.17 10.78 7.47
C LEU A 161 -18.98 9.83 8.37
N ILE A 162 -18.43 8.66 8.72
CA ILE A 162 -19.06 7.75 9.68
C ILE A 162 -19.17 8.41 11.06
N TYR A 163 -18.08 9.02 11.55
CA TYR A 163 -18.06 9.61 12.88
C TYR A 163 -19.02 10.79 13.05
N PHE A 164 -19.05 11.72 12.09
CA PHE A 164 -19.97 12.86 12.13
C PHE A 164 -21.39 12.52 11.62
N GLY A 165 -21.55 11.44 10.87
CA GLY A 165 -22.82 11.04 10.26
C GLY A 165 -23.77 10.32 11.21
N ILE A 166 -23.30 9.87 12.38
CA ILE A 166 -24.11 9.21 13.40
C ILE A 166 -24.83 10.26 14.26
N PRO A 167 -26.18 10.33 14.23
CA PRO A 167 -26.95 11.27 15.04
C PRO A 167 -26.82 10.97 16.54
N ASP A 168 -26.90 12.01 17.37
CA ASP A 168 -26.79 12.00 18.84
C ASP A 168 -25.41 11.70 19.45
N SER A 169 -24.34 11.70 18.64
CA SER A 169 -22.97 11.60 19.16
C SER A 169 -22.57 12.87 19.93
N LYS A 170 -22.11 12.74 21.18
CA LYS A 170 -21.40 13.84 21.85
C LYS A 170 -20.05 14.01 21.16
N ILE A 171 -19.96 14.98 20.27
CA ILE A 171 -18.77 15.20 19.44
C ILE A 171 -17.59 15.66 20.33
N VAL A 172 -16.68 14.74 20.64
CA VAL A 172 -15.39 15.07 21.26
C VAL A 172 -14.37 15.30 20.16
N ILE A 173 -14.38 16.52 19.60
CA ILE A 173 -13.57 16.89 18.42
C ILE A 173 -12.08 16.57 18.63
N HIS A 174 -11.55 16.79 19.84
CA HIS A 174 -10.13 16.57 20.13
C HIS A 174 -9.71 15.09 20.00
N GLU A 175 -10.52 14.17 20.50
CA GLU A 175 -10.25 12.75 20.48
C GLU A 175 -10.34 12.19 19.06
N ALA A 176 -11.40 12.57 18.33
CA ALA A 176 -11.55 12.23 16.92
C ALA A 176 -10.33 12.66 16.11
N VAL A 177 -9.85 13.90 16.32
CA VAL A 177 -8.64 14.40 15.66
C VAL A 177 -7.42 13.54 15.99
N CYS A 178 -7.22 13.13 17.25
CA CYS A 178 -6.09 12.27 17.62
C CYS A 178 -6.16 10.90 16.92
N ILE A 179 -7.32 10.24 16.95
CA ILE A 179 -7.54 8.93 16.31
C ILE A 179 -7.27 9.02 14.80
N TYR A 180 -7.80 10.04 14.12
CA TYR A 180 -7.62 10.18 12.67
C TYR A 180 -6.21 10.58 12.26
N ILE A 181 -5.48 11.31 13.11
CA ILE A 181 -4.05 11.55 12.88
C ILE A 181 -3.28 10.23 12.98
N VAL A 182 -3.54 9.40 14.00
CA VAL A 182 -2.90 8.08 14.15
C VAL A 182 -3.25 7.15 12.96
N GLN A 183 -4.51 7.15 12.51
CA GLN A 183 -4.92 6.40 11.32
C GLN A 183 -4.19 6.89 10.07
N LEU A 184 -4.10 8.22 9.89
CA LEU A 184 -3.34 8.82 8.78
C LEU A 184 -1.86 8.42 8.86
N GLU A 185 -1.27 8.33 10.04
CA GLU A 185 0.12 7.90 10.21
C GLU A 185 0.37 6.49 9.68
N VAL A 186 -0.49 5.53 10.06
CA VAL A 186 -0.42 4.15 9.58
C VAL A 186 -0.58 4.10 8.05
N LEU A 187 -1.58 4.82 7.51
CA LEU A 187 -1.80 4.91 6.05
C LEU A 187 -0.58 5.50 5.33
N MET A 188 0.08 6.49 5.92
CA MET A 188 1.27 7.12 5.35
C MET A 188 2.48 6.18 5.36
N VAL A 189 2.69 5.39 6.41
CA VAL A 189 3.74 4.36 6.43
C VAL A 189 3.51 3.34 5.30
N VAL A 190 2.28 2.88 5.15
CA VAL A 190 1.89 1.95 4.08
C VAL A 190 2.05 2.60 2.70
N MET A 191 1.72 3.87 2.55
CA MET A 191 1.97 4.63 1.32
C MET A 191 3.47 4.67 0.98
N HIS A 192 4.37 4.82 1.96
CA HIS A 192 5.82 4.82 1.72
C HIS A 192 6.32 3.48 1.19
N PHE A 193 5.80 2.37 1.72
CA PHE A 193 6.07 1.04 1.20
C PHE A 193 5.64 0.91 -0.26
N HIS A 194 4.39 1.26 -0.58
CA HIS A 194 3.86 1.15 -1.94
C HIS A 194 4.57 2.07 -2.93
N LEU A 195 4.98 3.27 -2.50
CA LEU A 195 5.84 4.14 -3.29
C LEU A 195 7.19 3.47 -3.57
N ALA A 196 7.85 2.92 -2.57
CA ALA A 196 9.14 2.26 -2.80
C ALA A 196 9.01 1.06 -3.75
N VAL A 197 7.95 0.26 -3.62
CA VAL A 197 7.63 -0.84 -4.54
C VAL A 197 7.37 -0.34 -5.96
N ILE A 198 6.59 0.74 -6.14
CA ILE A 198 6.28 1.26 -7.49
C ILE A 198 7.51 1.88 -8.18
N TYR A 199 8.47 2.41 -7.41
CA TYR A 199 9.77 2.84 -7.95
C TYR A 199 10.61 1.64 -8.43
N ILE A 200 10.65 0.56 -7.66
CA ILE A 200 11.32 -0.69 -8.08
C ILE A 200 10.67 -1.24 -9.36
N TYR A 201 9.34 -1.32 -9.39
CA TYR A 201 8.58 -1.67 -10.60
C TYR A 201 8.99 -0.80 -11.79
N ARG A 202 9.03 0.52 -11.63
CA ARG A 202 9.40 1.46 -12.71
C ARG A 202 10.81 1.18 -13.22
N TYR A 203 11.76 0.87 -12.35
CA TYR A 203 13.12 0.55 -12.75
C TYR A 203 13.21 -0.78 -13.51
N VAL A 204 12.51 -1.82 -13.05
CA VAL A 204 12.42 -3.10 -13.80
C VAL A 204 11.71 -2.91 -15.14
N TRP A 205 10.68 -2.08 -15.19
CA TRP A 205 10.00 -1.72 -16.43
C TRP A 205 10.96 -1.03 -17.43
N ILE A 206 11.84 -0.14 -16.96
CA ILE A 206 12.89 0.47 -17.80
C ILE A 206 13.85 -0.61 -18.32
N ILE A 207 14.29 -1.55 -17.48
CA ILE A 207 15.15 -2.67 -17.91
C ILE A 207 14.46 -3.49 -19.01
N ASN A 208 13.18 -3.81 -18.83
CA ASN A 208 12.39 -4.53 -19.81
C ASN A 208 12.26 -3.77 -21.14
N GLY A 209 12.07 -2.44 -21.08
CA GLY A 209 12.05 -1.59 -22.26
C GLY A 209 13.38 -1.63 -23.03
N GLN A 210 14.50 -1.59 -22.32
CA GLN A 210 15.84 -1.68 -22.90
C GLN A 210 16.11 -3.05 -23.52
N LEU A 211 15.76 -4.14 -22.83
CA LEU A 211 15.87 -5.50 -23.37
C LEU A 211 15.03 -5.68 -24.63
N LEU A 212 13.81 -5.15 -24.64
CA LEU A 212 12.91 -5.26 -25.79
C LEU A 212 13.41 -4.44 -26.99
N ASP A 213 13.95 -3.24 -26.77
CA ASP A 213 14.59 -2.44 -27.82
C ASP A 213 15.78 -3.19 -28.44
N MET A 214 16.62 -3.79 -27.59
CA MET A 214 17.75 -4.61 -28.04
C MET A 214 17.33 -5.83 -28.85
N ALA A 215 16.33 -6.59 -28.38
CA ALA A 215 15.78 -7.73 -29.14
C ALA A 215 15.23 -7.27 -30.50
N SER A 216 14.56 -6.12 -30.54
CA SER A 216 13.98 -5.57 -31.78
C SER A 216 15.04 -5.08 -32.76
N ARG A 217 16.17 -4.57 -32.28
CA ARG A 217 17.34 -4.18 -33.10
C ARG A 217 18.05 -5.39 -33.68
N LEU A 218 18.33 -6.41 -32.86
CA LEU A 218 18.93 -7.66 -33.34
C LEU A 218 18.07 -8.33 -34.41
N ARG A 219 16.75 -8.34 -34.23
CA ARG A 219 15.82 -8.89 -35.24
C ARG A 219 15.82 -8.12 -36.57
N ARG A 220 16.22 -6.84 -36.56
CA ARG A 220 16.41 -6.03 -37.77
C ARG A 220 17.80 -6.22 -38.41
N GLY A 221 18.66 -7.03 -37.81
CA GLY A 221 20.04 -7.24 -38.24
C GLY A 221 21.01 -6.17 -37.72
N ASP A 222 20.59 -5.29 -36.81
CA ASP A 222 21.47 -4.30 -36.20
C ASP A 222 22.35 -4.96 -35.13
N SER A 223 23.59 -4.50 -35.00
CA SER A 223 24.44 -4.90 -33.88
C SER A 223 23.98 -4.26 -32.56
N VAL A 224 24.10 -5.02 -31.48
CA VAL A 224 23.80 -4.60 -30.11
C VAL A 224 25.01 -4.92 -29.24
N ASP A 225 25.35 -3.99 -28.36
CA ASP A 225 26.46 -4.11 -27.42
C ASP A 225 26.15 -5.15 -26.30
N PRO A 226 26.93 -6.25 -26.20
CA PRO A 226 26.75 -7.27 -25.17
C PRO A 226 26.96 -6.73 -23.74
N ASP A 227 27.82 -5.72 -23.56
CA ASP A 227 28.10 -5.14 -22.24
C ASP A 227 26.87 -4.46 -21.65
N ARG A 228 25.95 -4.01 -22.51
CA ARG A 228 24.68 -3.46 -22.09
C ARG A 228 23.78 -4.49 -21.42
N VAL A 229 23.76 -5.74 -21.90
CA VAL A 229 23.01 -6.83 -21.25
C VAL A 229 23.58 -7.13 -19.88
N GLN A 230 24.91 -7.19 -19.76
CA GLN A 230 25.59 -7.41 -18.49
C GLN A 230 25.28 -6.30 -17.48
N LEU A 231 25.27 -5.04 -17.92
CA LEU A 231 24.86 -3.91 -17.08
C LEU A 231 23.41 -4.06 -16.60
N LEU A 232 22.48 -4.41 -17.50
CA LEU A 232 21.06 -4.60 -17.15
C LEU A 232 20.86 -5.75 -16.16
N LEU A 233 21.59 -6.86 -16.32
CA LEU A 233 21.61 -7.97 -15.36
C LEU A 233 22.10 -7.50 -13.99
N GLY A 234 23.20 -6.75 -13.93
CA GLY A 234 23.72 -6.19 -12.69
C GLY A 234 22.74 -5.25 -11.99
N LEU A 235 22.08 -4.37 -12.76
CA LEU A 235 21.04 -3.48 -12.24
C LEU A 235 19.82 -4.26 -11.74
N TYR A 236 19.36 -5.25 -12.49
CA TYR A 236 18.23 -6.10 -12.11
C TYR A 236 18.52 -6.87 -10.82
N SER A 237 19.69 -7.51 -10.73
CA SER A 237 20.14 -8.22 -9.52
C SER A 237 20.15 -7.30 -8.29
N ARG A 238 20.63 -6.06 -8.46
CA ARG A 238 20.65 -5.08 -7.37
C ARG A 238 19.25 -4.64 -6.95
N LEU A 239 18.33 -4.46 -7.91
CA LEU A 239 16.93 -4.15 -7.61
C LEU A 239 16.24 -5.29 -6.85
N LEU A 240 16.53 -6.55 -7.18
CA LEU A 240 15.99 -7.69 -6.43
C LEU A 240 16.46 -7.70 -4.97
N ASP A 241 17.75 -7.41 -4.73
CA ASP A 241 18.31 -7.30 -3.38
C ASP A 241 17.67 -6.15 -2.59
N LEU A 242 17.51 -4.98 -3.21
CA LEU A 242 16.83 -3.84 -2.61
C LEU A 242 15.37 -4.14 -2.31
N ASN A 243 14.66 -4.83 -3.21
CA ASN A 243 13.28 -5.24 -2.99
C ASN A 243 13.14 -6.20 -1.81
N ALA A 244 14.01 -7.21 -1.72
CA ALA A 244 13.99 -8.18 -0.62
C ALA A 244 14.25 -7.50 0.74
N ARG A 245 15.24 -6.61 0.80
CA ARG A 245 15.54 -5.81 2.01
C ARG A 245 14.38 -4.87 2.35
N LEU A 246 13.79 -4.20 1.36
CA LEU A 246 12.64 -3.32 1.57
C LEU A 246 11.42 -4.08 2.09
N ALA A 247 11.09 -5.22 1.48
CA ALA A 247 10.00 -6.09 1.93
C ALA A 247 10.25 -6.56 3.37
N ALA A 248 11.49 -6.96 3.70
CA ALA A 248 11.89 -7.26 5.08
C ALA A 248 11.87 -6.04 6.01
N ILE A 249 11.82 -4.80 5.51
CA ILE A 249 11.62 -3.60 6.35
C ILE A 249 10.14 -3.38 6.68
N TYR A 250 9.23 -3.70 5.77
CA TYR A 250 7.81 -3.36 5.91
C TYR A 250 6.90 -4.58 6.13
N ASP A 251 7.43 -5.79 6.11
CA ASP A 251 6.70 -7.06 6.18
C ASP A 251 5.60 -7.05 7.24
N ILE A 252 5.95 -6.85 8.50
CA ILE A 252 5.08 -6.88 9.66
C ILE A 252 4.08 -5.72 9.60
N GLN A 253 4.52 -4.51 9.23
CA GLN A 253 3.67 -3.33 9.18
C GLN A 253 2.54 -3.49 8.14
N VAL A 254 2.90 -3.95 6.94
CA VAL A 254 1.95 -4.18 5.86
C VAL A 254 1.05 -5.39 6.17
N THR A 255 1.57 -6.46 6.79
CA THR A 255 0.73 -7.58 7.20
C THR A 255 -0.32 -7.19 8.24
N PHE A 256 0.08 -6.46 9.28
CA PHE A 256 -0.87 -5.97 10.29
C PHE A 256 -1.88 -4.98 9.71
N PHE A 257 -1.45 -4.11 8.80
CA PHE A 257 -2.35 -3.23 8.06
C PHE A 257 -3.38 -4.01 7.24
N MET A 258 -2.94 -5.00 6.45
CA MET A 258 -3.84 -5.86 5.67
C MET A 258 -4.82 -6.63 6.58
N ALA A 259 -4.34 -7.13 7.73
CA ALA A 259 -5.18 -7.80 8.73
C ALA A 259 -6.20 -6.85 9.38
N THR A 260 -5.84 -5.58 9.57
CA THR A 260 -6.74 -4.54 10.08
C THR A 260 -7.83 -4.23 9.06
N LEU A 261 -7.48 -4.02 7.78
CA LEU A 261 -8.45 -3.81 6.70
C LEU A 261 -9.39 -5.02 6.53
N PHE A 262 -8.83 -6.22 6.58
CA PHE A 262 -9.60 -7.47 6.53
C PHE A 262 -10.62 -7.55 7.67
N SER A 263 -10.17 -7.31 8.90
CA SER A 263 -11.07 -7.36 10.07
C SER A 263 -12.11 -6.23 10.03
N ALA A 264 -11.73 -5.02 9.61
CA ALA A 264 -12.63 -3.89 9.46
C ALA A 264 -13.74 -4.17 8.43
N ASN A 265 -13.41 -4.81 7.31
CA ASN A 265 -14.38 -5.20 6.28
C ASN A 265 -15.41 -6.22 6.81
N ILE A 266 -14.96 -7.18 7.63
CA ILE A 266 -15.86 -8.14 8.27
C ILE A 266 -16.83 -7.44 9.22
N ILE A 267 -16.34 -6.55 10.09
CA ILE A 267 -17.18 -5.80 11.04
C ILE A 267 -18.17 -4.90 10.28
N LEU A 268 -17.67 -4.07 9.37
CA LEU A 268 -18.52 -3.13 8.61
C LEU A 268 -19.57 -3.89 7.80
N GLY A 269 -19.21 -5.04 7.22
CA GLY A 269 -20.16 -5.90 6.52
C GLY A 269 -21.23 -6.47 7.45
N HIS A 270 -20.84 -6.93 8.64
CA HIS A 270 -21.78 -7.45 9.63
C HIS A 270 -22.74 -6.37 10.17
N VAL A 271 -22.21 -5.20 10.55
CA VAL A 271 -23.00 -4.04 11.00
C VAL A 271 -23.95 -3.56 9.90
N LEU A 272 -23.49 -3.53 8.65
CA LEU A 272 -24.35 -3.20 7.51
C LEU A 272 -25.54 -4.15 7.40
N VAL A 273 -25.33 -5.47 7.57
CA VAL A 273 -26.43 -6.46 7.53
C VAL A 273 -27.41 -6.26 8.68
N ILE A 274 -26.92 -6.07 9.92
CA ILE A 274 -27.78 -5.82 11.09
C ILE A 274 -28.65 -4.59 10.85
N CYS A 275 -28.05 -3.49 10.43
CA CYS A 275 -28.79 -2.26 10.23
C CYS A 275 -29.71 -2.33 9.00
N TRP A 276 -29.36 -3.11 7.97
CA TRP A 276 -30.23 -3.39 6.82
C TRP A 276 -31.49 -4.15 7.22
N ILE A 277 -31.36 -5.15 8.11
CA ILE A 277 -32.52 -5.90 8.63
C ILE A 277 -33.42 -4.99 9.48
N ASN A 278 -32.84 -4.02 10.19
CA ASN A 278 -33.54 -3.08 11.06
C ASN A 278 -33.82 -1.72 10.39
N ILE A 279 -34.03 -1.71 9.06
CA ILE A 279 -34.20 -0.49 8.24
C ILE A 279 -35.34 0.45 8.69
N LYS A 280 -36.30 -0.04 9.47
CA LYS A 280 -37.40 0.79 10.02
C LYS A 280 -36.97 1.64 11.22
N ARG A 281 -35.90 1.23 11.91
CA ARG A 281 -35.37 1.89 13.12
C ARG A 281 -34.29 2.91 12.76
N PHE A 282 -33.50 2.60 11.73
CA PHE A 282 -32.43 3.47 11.23
C PHE A 282 -32.88 4.29 10.02
N SER A 283 -32.34 5.50 9.86
CA SER A 283 -32.58 6.29 8.64
C SER A 283 -31.95 5.59 7.43
N LEU A 284 -32.80 5.15 6.49
CA LEU A 284 -32.42 4.44 5.26
C LEU A 284 -31.36 5.20 4.46
N VAL A 285 -31.46 6.53 4.42
CA VAL A 285 -30.53 7.40 3.68
C VAL A 285 -29.14 7.38 4.32
N ILE A 286 -29.07 7.48 5.65
CA ILE A 286 -27.81 7.43 6.41
C ILE A 286 -27.15 6.05 6.25
N MET A 287 -27.97 5.00 6.25
CA MET A 287 -27.54 3.61 6.12
C MET A 287 -26.91 3.28 4.76
N ILE A 288 -27.55 3.69 3.66
CA ILE A 288 -27.04 3.46 2.30
C ILE A 288 -25.83 4.35 2.01
N LEU A 289 -25.74 5.52 2.65
CA LEU A 289 -24.66 6.47 2.39
C LEU A 289 -23.39 6.17 3.21
N LEU A 290 -23.50 5.77 4.49
CA LEU A 290 -22.34 5.71 5.40
C LEU A 290 -21.53 4.41 5.30
N PHE A 291 -22.17 3.24 5.39
CA PHE A 291 -21.47 1.96 5.49
C PHE A 291 -21.01 1.41 4.12
N PRO A 292 -21.82 1.45 3.05
CA PRO A 292 -21.40 0.95 1.74
C PRO A 292 -20.19 1.70 1.17
N GLN A 293 -20.12 3.03 1.35
CA GLN A 293 -18.98 3.80 0.87
C GLN A 293 -17.69 3.41 1.61
N ALA A 294 -17.74 3.19 2.93
CA ALA A 294 -16.57 2.75 3.70
C ALA A 294 -16.09 1.37 3.28
N LEU A 295 -17.02 0.42 3.09
CA LEU A 295 -16.66 -0.90 2.55
C LEU A 295 -16.01 -0.80 1.17
N ILE A 296 -16.56 0.03 0.26
CA ILE A 296 -15.98 0.21 -1.08
C ILE A 296 -14.56 0.77 -0.99
N VAL A 297 -14.33 1.79 -0.15
CA VAL A 297 -13.01 2.40 0.00
C VAL A 297 -12.02 1.40 0.63
N ASN A 298 -12.39 0.69 1.70
CA ASN A 298 -11.52 -0.29 2.34
C ASN A 298 -11.19 -1.48 1.41
N PHE A 299 -12.16 -1.98 0.64
CA PHE A 299 -11.91 -3.02 -0.37
C PHE A 299 -11.01 -2.50 -1.49
N TRP A 300 -11.20 -1.25 -1.91
CA TRP A 300 -10.31 -0.62 -2.88
C TRP A 300 -8.89 -0.53 -2.31
N ASP A 301 -8.71 -0.12 -1.05
CA ASP A 301 -7.37 -0.04 -0.48
C ASP A 301 -6.68 -1.41 -0.38
N LEU A 302 -7.40 -2.41 0.14
CA LEU A 302 -6.92 -3.79 0.20
C LEU A 302 -6.50 -4.29 -1.18
N TRP A 303 -7.36 -4.10 -2.19
CA TRP A 303 -7.10 -4.52 -3.57
C TRP A 303 -5.92 -3.78 -4.17
N LEU A 304 -5.81 -2.48 -3.94
CA LEU A 304 -4.73 -1.68 -4.48
C LEU A 304 -3.39 -2.13 -3.90
N GLY A 305 -3.31 -2.45 -2.60
CA GLY A 305 -2.11 -3.01 -1.99
C GLY A 305 -1.66 -4.33 -2.62
N ILE A 306 -2.60 -5.20 -2.95
CA ILE A 306 -2.33 -6.44 -3.71
C ILE A 306 -1.85 -6.11 -5.13
N ALA A 307 -2.51 -5.18 -5.81
CA ALA A 307 -2.19 -4.79 -7.18
C ALA A 307 -0.79 -4.19 -7.34
N PHE A 308 -0.29 -3.43 -6.35
CA PHE A 308 1.11 -2.95 -6.35
C PHE A 308 2.11 -4.12 -6.34
N CYS A 309 1.88 -5.12 -5.49
CA CYS A 309 2.78 -6.26 -5.34
C CYS A 309 2.77 -7.13 -6.62
N GLU A 310 1.58 -7.41 -7.14
CA GLU A 310 1.40 -8.13 -8.39
C GLU A 310 1.99 -7.39 -9.59
N LEU A 311 1.86 -6.06 -9.64
CA LEU A 311 2.42 -5.26 -10.72
C LEU A 311 3.96 -5.37 -10.75
N ALA A 312 4.61 -5.34 -9.59
CA ALA A 312 6.04 -5.56 -9.47
C ALA A 312 6.40 -7.00 -9.92
N GLU A 313 5.74 -8.01 -9.36
CA GLU A 313 6.02 -9.43 -9.66
C GLU A 313 5.81 -9.77 -11.15
N SER A 314 4.66 -9.38 -11.72
CA SER A 314 4.33 -9.61 -13.13
C SER A 314 5.33 -8.95 -14.07
N THR A 315 5.88 -7.79 -13.70
CA THR A 315 6.92 -7.11 -14.47
C THR A 315 8.25 -7.85 -14.41
N GLY A 316 8.59 -8.46 -13.27
CA GLY A 316 9.73 -9.38 -13.16
C GLY A 316 9.54 -10.64 -14.02
N LYS A 317 8.35 -11.25 -14.02
CA LYS A 317 8.03 -12.39 -14.91
C LYS A 317 8.15 -12.02 -16.39
N ARG A 318 7.76 -10.78 -16.74
CA ARG A 318 7.90 -10.24 -18.10
C ARG A 318 9.35 -10.13 -18.56
N THR A 319 10.29 -9.87 -17.65
CA THR A 319 11.73 -9.89 -17.97
C THR A 319 12.15 -11.23 -18.56
N SER A 320 11.76 -12.35 -17.93
CA SER A 320 12.04 -13.70 -18.44
C SER A 320 11.39 -13.96 -19.79
N MET A 321 10.17 -13.45 -20.02
CA MET A 321 9.51 -13.59 -21.33
C MET A 321 10.23 -12.81 -22.44
N ILE A 322 10.74 -11.61 -22.14
CA ILE A 322 11.50 -10.82 -23.10
C ILE A 322 12.83 -11.51 -23.43
N LEU A 323 13.51 -12.08 -22.43
CA LEU A 323 14.76 -12.81 -22.65
C LEU A 323 14.59 -14.02 -23.58
N LYS A 324 13.43 -14.71 -23.54
CA LYS A 324 13.14 -15.80 -24.48
C LYS A 324 13.13 -15.37 -25.94
N LEU A 325 12.77 -14.11 -26.23
CA LEU A 325 12.78 -13.59 -27.61
C LEU A 325 14.19 -13.59 -28.24
N PHE A 326 15.23 -13.62 -27.41
CA PHE A 326 16.60 -13.67 -27.90
C PHE A 326 17.02 -15.08 -28.36
N ASN A 327 16.40 -16.13 -27.81
CA ASN A 327 16.69 -17.51 -28.22
C ASN A 327 16.18 -17.83 -29.63
N ASP A 328 15.20 -17.07 -30.13
CA ASP A 328 14.60 -17.26 -31.45
C ASP A 328 15.45 -16.66 -32.59
N MET A 329 16.66 -16.17 -32.30
CA MET A 329 17.53 -15.47 -33.26
C MET A 329 18.70 -16.35 -33.73
N GLU A 330 18.68 -16.79 -35.00
CA GLU A 330 19.65 -17.75 -35.56
C GLU A 330 21.08 -17.21 -35.74
N ASN A 331 21.28 -15.88 -35.81
CA ASN A 331 22.58 -15.25 -36.09
C ASN A 331 23.06 -14.33 -34.95
N MET A 332 22.85 -14.72 -33.70
CA MET A 332 23.30 -13.93 -32.55
C MET A 332 24.81 -14.12 -32.31
N ASP A 333 25.51 -13.02 -31.99
CA ASP A 333 26.91 -13.08 -31.57
C ASP A 333 27.08 -13.96 -30.32
N GLN A 334 28.16 -14.74 -30.26
CA GLN A 334 28.38 -15.74 -29.21
C GLN A 334 28.49 -15.11 -27.82
N GLU A 335 29.09 -13.92 -27.72
CA GLU A 335 29.18 -13.19 -26.46
C GLU A 335 27.79 -12.71 -26.02
N MET A 336 26.98 -12.20 -26.94
CA MET A 336 25.61 -11.79 -26.67
C MET A 336 24.74 -12.95 -26.20
N GLU A 337 24.83 -14.11 -26.88
CA GLU A 337 24.12 -15.33 -26.49
C GLU A 337 24.48 -15.77 -25.07
N ARG A 338 25.78 -15.75 -24.74
CA ARG A 338 26.27 -16.08 -23.39
C ARG A 338 25.66 -15.16 -22.34
N ARG A 339 25.69 -13.84 -22.56
CA ARG A 339 25.16 -12.84 -21.60
C ARG A 339 23.66 -12.94 -21.40
N VAL A 340 22.91 -13.16 -22.48
CA VAL A 340 21.46 -13.40 -22.41
C VAL A 340 21.15 -14.70 -21.67
N THR A 341 21.94 -15.74 -21.89
CA THR A 341 21.78 -17.03 -21.19
C THR A 341 22.07 -16.88 -19.70
N GLU A 342 23.14 -16.16 -19.32
CA GLU A 342 23.45 -15.82 -17.93
C GLU A 342 22.28 -15.07 -17.28
N PHE A 343 21.71 -14.08 -17.96
CA PHE A 343 20.56 -13.34 -17.44
C PHE A 343 19.32 -14.23 -17.31
N THR A 344 19.03 -15.05 -18.31
CA THR A 344 17.89 -15.98 -18.27
C THR A 344 18.02 -16.97 -17.13
N CYS A 345 19.22 -17.51 -16.92
CA CYS A 345 19.54 -18.39 -15.79
C CYS A 345 19.40 -17.66 -14.45
N PHE A 346 19.84 -16.40 -14.36
CA PHE A 346 19.63 -15.60 -13.15
C PHE A 346 18.14 -15.43 -12.82
N CYS A 347 17.32 -15.09 -13.82
CA CYS A 347 15.87 -14.91 -13.66
C CYS A 347 15.12 -16.20 -13.33
N SER A 348 15.64 -17.38 -13.72
CA SER A 348 15.04 -18.67 -13.32
C SER A 348 15.31 -19.00 -11.85
N HIS A 349 16.47 -18.60 -11.32
CA HIS A 349 16.82 -18.80 -9.91
C HIS A 349 16.25 -17.73 -8.99
N ARG A 350 16.14 -16.49 -9.46
CA ARG A 350 15.67 -15.35 -8.68
C ARG A 350 14.57 -14.59 -9.41
N SER A 351 13.38 -14.62 -8.82
CA SER A 351 12.21 -13.85 -9.27
C SER A 351 11.96 -12.67 -8.34
N LEU A 352 11.44 -11.57 -8.92
CA LEU A 352 10.95 -10.45 -8.13
C LEU A 352 9.66 -10.87 -7.43
N LYS A 353 9.75 -11.12 -6.13
CA LYS A 353 8.63 -11.50 -5.29
C LYS A 353 8.57 -10.60 -4.07
N ILE A 354 7.35 -10.32 -3.62
CA ILE A 354 7.10 -9.60 -2.37
C ILE A 354 6.39 -10.60 -1.45
N CYS A 355 7.20 -11.26 -0.62
CA CYS A 355 6.73 -12.20 0.38
C CYS A 355 6.49 -11.45 1.69
N HIS A 356 5.28 -11.52 2.23
CA HIS A 356 5.03 -11.01 3.57
C HIS A 356 5.26 -12.12 4.59
N LEU A 357 6.09 -11.82 5.60
CA LEU A 357 6.53 -12.74 6.67
C LEU A 357 7.16 -14.06 6.18
N GLY A 358 7.52 -14.15 4.89
CA GLY A 358 7.93 -15.42 4.27
C GLY A 358 6.82 -16.48 4.22
N LEU A 359 5.57 -16.11 4.52
CA LEU A 359 4.43 -17.02 4.62
C LEU A 359 3.58 -17.03 3.34
N PHE A 360 3.33 -15.85 2.76
CA PHE A 360 2.44 -15.71 1.60
C PHE A 360 3.00 -14.70 0.58
N ASP A 361 2.98 -15.10 -0.68
CA ASP A 361 3.22 -14.21 -1.83
C ASP A 361 1.94 -13.39 -2.05
N ILE A 362 2.02 -12.05 -1.97
CA ILE A 362 0.86 -11.20 -2.27
C ILE A 362 0.72 -11.05 -3.78
N ASN A 363 -0.22 -11.82 -4.33
CA ASN A 363 -0.58 -11.83 -5.74
C ASN A 363 -2.11 -11.78 -5.91
N TYR A 364 -2.60 -11.68 -7.14
CA TYR A 364 -4.05 -11.65 -7.39
C TYR A 364 -4.80 -12.88 -6.90
N GLU A 365 -4.16 -14.06 -6.88
CA GLU A 365 -4.78 -15.29 -6.39
C GLU A 365 -5.06 -15.22 -4.88
N VAL A 366 -4.06 -14.84 -4.09
CA VAL A 366 -4.22 -14.61 -2.65
C VAL A 366 -5.19 -13.48 -2.38
N GLY A 367 -5.13 -12.40 -3.15
CA GLY A 367 -6.07 -11.28 -3.05
C GLY A 367 -7.53 -11.69 -3.26
N PHE A 368 -7.80 -12.48 -4.30
CA PHE A 368 -9.14 -13.01 -4.57
C PHE A 368 -9.63 -13.92 -3.45
N ARG A 369 -8.76 -14.80 -2.93
CA ARG A 369 -9.06 -15.65 -1.77
C ARG A 369 -9.42 -14.80 -0.55
N MET A 370 -8.65 -13.74 -0.25
CA MET A 370 -8.93 -12.82 0.86
C MET A 370 -10.32 -12.15 0.74
N ILE A 371 -10.71 -11.73 -0.47
CA ILE A 371 -12.04 -11.15 -0.70
C ILE A 371 -13.15 -12.18 -0.45
N ILE A 372 -13.00 -13.39 -0.99
CA ILE A 372 -13.96 -14.48 -0.74
C ILE A 372 -14.06 -14.76 0.76
N THR A 373 -12.92 -14.86 1.45
CA THR A 373 -12.88 -15.15 2.88
C THR A 373 -13.56 -14.05 3.70
N ASN A 374 -13.39 -12.76 3.35
CA ASN A 374 -14.15 -11.66 3.97
C ASN A 374 -15.67 -11.89 3.87
N ILE A 375 -16.16 -12.15 2.66
CA ILE A 375 -17.59 -12.38 2.41
C ILE A 375 -18.09 -13.60 3.19
N LEU A 376 -17.32 -14.70 3.18
CA LEU A 376 -17.66 -15.91 3.92
C LEU A 376 -17.75 -15.66 5.43
N TYR A 377 -16.81 -14.91 6.01
CA TYR A 377 -16.87 -14.56 7.42
C TYR A 377 -18.09 -13.70 7.76
N VAL A 378 -18.44 -12.72 6.92
CA VAL A 378 -19.67 -11.95 7.10
C VAL A 378 -20.90 -12.88 7.09
N VAL A 379 -20.98 -13.81 6.12
CA VAL A 379 -22.07 -14.79 6.05
C VAL A 379 -22.11 -15.67 7.29
N PHE A 380 -20.96 -16.14 7.78
CA PHE A 380 -20.89 -16.94 9.01
C PHE A 380 -21.37 -16.14 10.22
N LEU A 381 -20.92 -14.91 10.40
CA LEU A 381 -21.36 -14.07 11.53
C LEU A 381 -22.87 -13.86 11.49
N VAL A 382 -23.44 -13.58 10.32
CA VAL A 382 -24.89 -13.43 10.14
C VAL A 382 -25.65 -14.72 10.44
N GLN A 383 -25.11 -15.88 10.07
CA GLN A 383 -25.72 -17.18 10.38
C GLN A 383 -25.68 -17.49 11.88
N PHE A 384 -24.54 -17.27 12.53
CA PHE A 384 -24.37 -17.50 13.97
C PHE A 384 -25.21 -16.53 14.81
N ASP A 385 -25.38 -15.31 14.34
CA ASP A 385 -26.09 -14.25 15.05
C ASP A 385 -27.56 -14.11 14.63
N TYR A 386 -28.08 -15.03 13.80
CA TYR A 386 -29.41 -14.94 13.19
C TYR A 386 -30.54 -14.59 14.19
N MET A 387 -30.46 -15.11 15.42
CA MET A 387 -31.47 -14.89 16.46
C MET A 387 -31.44 -13.47 17.08
N ASN A 388 -30.33 -12.75 16.97
CA ASN A 388 -30.17 -11.38 17.50
C ASN A 388 -30.22 -10.30 16.41
N LEU A 389 -30.25 -10.69 15.12
CA LEU A 389 -30.27 -9.75 14.00
C LEU A 389 -31.49 -8.82 13.97
N LYS A 390 -32.64 -9.26 14.48
CA LYS A 390 -33.87 -8.45 14.49
C LYS A 390 -34.11 -7.88 15.88
N PHE A 391 -34.08 -6.56 15.99
CA PHE A 391 -34.42 -5.91 17.25
C PHE A 391 -35.91 -6.08 17.52
N LYS A 392 -36.24 -6.68 18.67
CA LYS A 392 -37.60 -6.70 19.18
C LYS A 392 -38.02 -5.25 19.41
N THR A 393 -39.14 -4.85 18.81
CA THR A 393 -39.84 -3.61 19.15
C THR A 393 -40.22 -3.70 20.61
N ASP A 394 -39.67 -2.80 21.42
CA ASP A 394 -40.14 -2.58 22.78
C ASP A 394 -41.61 -2.12 22.66
N VAL A 395 -42.52 -2.87 23.29
CA VAL A 395 -43.98 -2.67 23.27
C VAL A 395 -44.36 -1.45 24.09
#